data_AF-A0A961VQS8-F1
#
_entry.id   AF-A0A961VQS8-F1
#
_cell.length_a   1.000
_cell.length_b   1.000
_cell.length_c   1.000
_cell.angle_alpha   90.00
_cell.angle_beta   90.00
_cell.angle_gamma   90.00
#
_symmetry.space_group_name_H-M   'P 1'
#
loop_
_entity.id
_entity.type
_entity.pdbx_description
1 polymer ?
#
loop_
_entity_poly.entity_id
_entity_poly.type
_entity_poly.pdbx_seq_one_letter_code
_entity_poly.pdbx_strand_id
1 'polypeptide(L)'
;MQSNIREPSVGIDAATGSIVTGWEHVIQSLRDIFDTRFGSRIMREWYGSFVPNLLGRLITPNEVTPYFAAITSAIEQWEPRFRVTRIEVVKV
;
A
#
# COMPACT_ATOMS: atom_id res chain seq x y z
N MET A 1 6.17 21.37 -17.29
CA MET A 1 4.84 22.02 -17.21
C MET A 1 3.81 20.93 -16.92
N GLN A 2 3.12 20.79 -15.80
CA GLN A 2 3.10 21.45 -14.48
C GLN A 2 3.01 20.30 -13.46
N SER A 3 4.00 20.14 -12.59
CA SER A 3 3.85 19.30 -11.40
C SER A 3 3.07 20.10 -10.37
N ASN A 4 1.90 19.61 -9.95
CA ASN A 4 1.24 20.16 -8.77
C ASN A 4 2.04 19.77 -7.53
N ILE A 5 2.85 20.71 -7.04
CA ILE A 5 3.80 20.60 -5.92
C ILE A 5 3.06 20.86 -4.60
N ARG A 6 2.39 19.86 -4.04
CA ARG A 6 1.95 19.92 -2.62
C ARG A 6 2.51 18.77 -1.79
N GLU A 7 3.77 18.46 -2.06
CA GLU A 7 4.70 17.51 -1.40
C GLU A 7 5.12 16.30 -2.27
N PRO A 8 5.89 16.52 -3.35
CA PRO A 8 6.41 15.43 -4.17
C PRO A 8 7.57 14.75 -3.43
N SER A 9 7.29 13.59 -2.87
CA SER A 9 8.35 12.71 -2.41
C SER A 9 9.16 12.23 -3.61
N VAL A 10 10.47 12.40 -3.55
CA VAL A 10 11.42 11.91 -4.55
C VAL A 10 12.03 10.63 -4.01
N GLY A 11 12.05 9.59 -4.82
CA GLY A 11 12.64 8.31 -4.47
C GLY A 11 13.20 7.61 -5.70
N ILE A 12 13.54 6.34 -5.51
CA ILE A 12 14.10 5.49 -6.55
C ILE A 12 13.10 4.36 -6.82
N ASP A 13 12.87 4.10 -8.10
CA ASP A 13 12.08 2.96 -8.56
C ASP A 13 12.80 1.65 -8.21
N ALA A 14 12.10 0.76 -7.49
CA ALA A 14 12.68 -0.50 -7.03
C ALA A 14 13.02 -1.49 -8.15
N ALA A 15 12.36 -1.41 -9.30
CA ALA A 15 12.59 -2.29 -10.45
C ALA A 15 13.58 -1.70 -11.46
N THR A 16 13.48 -0.40 -11.74
CA THR A 16 14.27 0.25 -12.80
C THR A 16 15.47 1.06 -12.29
N GLY A 17 15.50 1.42 -11.00
CA GLY A 17 16.52 2.30 -10.43
C GLY A 17 16.42 3.76 -10.86
N SER A 18 15.39 4.13 -11.63
CA SER A 18 15.16 5.51 -12.08
C SER A 18 14.60 6.38 -10.96
N ILE A 19 14.76 7.70 -11.07
CA ILE A 19 14.16 8.63 -10.12
C ILE A 19 12.65 8.64 -10.35
N VAL A 20 11.88 8.39 -9.29
CA VAL A 20 10.42 8.43 -9.30
C VAL A 20 9.94 9.50 -8.33
N THR A 21 8.89 10.25 -8.71
CA THR A 21 8.45 11.41 -7.95
C THR A 21 6.95 11.50 -7.82
N GLY A 22 6.47 12.01 -6.69
CA GLY A 22 5.05 12.30 -6.50
C GLY A 22 4.20 11.03 -6.47
N TRP A 23 3.16 10.98 -7.31
CA TRP A 23 2.16 9.91 -7.28
C TRP A 23 2.73 8.52 -7.59
N GLU A 24 3.64 8.41 -8.54
CA GLU A 24 4.28 7.14 -8.88
C GLU A 24 5.08 6.57 -7.70
N HIS A 25 5.72 7.45 -6.92
CA HIS A 25 6.39 7.04 -5.67
C HIS A 25 5.38 6.53 -4.62
N VAL A 26 4.21 7.14 -4.52
CA VAL A 26 3.12 6.68 -3.63
C VAL A 26 2.61 5.32 -4.06
N ILE A 27 2.39 5.08 -5.36
CA ILE A 27 1.98 3.76 -5.87
C ILE A 27 3.01 2.68 -5.48
N GLN A 28 4.29 2.97 -5.63
CA GLN A 28 5.35 2.04 -5.23
C GLN A 28 5.32 1.75 -3.72
N SER A 29 5.16 2.79 -2.90
CA SER A 29 5.03 2.67 -1.44
C SER A 29 3.83 1.79 -1.05
N LEU A 30 2.67 2.03 -1.65
CA LEU A 30 1.45 1.23 -1.41
C LEU A 30 1.67 -0.24 -1.76
N ARG A 31 2.32 -0.53 -2.90
CA ARG A 31 2.66 -1.91 -3.28
C ARG A 31 3.57 -2.57 -2.24
N ASP A 32 4.62 -1.88 -1.79
CA ASP A 32 5.53 -2.40 -0.78
C ASP A 32 4.80 -2.72 0.54
N ILE A 33 3.92 -1.83 1.00
CA ILE A 33 3.14 -2.03 2.23
C ILE A 33 2.21 -3.26 2.14
N PHE A 34 1.52 -3.45 1.02
CA PHE A 34 0.57 -4.55 0.86
C PHE A 34 1.24 -5.91 0.73
N ASP A 35 2.41 -5.97 0.10
CA ASP A 35 3.13 -7.24 -0.11
C ASP A 35 3.98 -7.64 1.10
N THR A 36 4.32 -6.66 1.96
CA THR A 36 5.16 -6.90 3.13
C THR A 36 4.36 -7.45 4.31
N ARG A 37 4.70 -8.66 4.76
CA ARG A 37 4.19 -9.25 6.01
C ARG A 37 4.85 -8.60 7.23
N PHE A 38 4.11 -8.39 8.32
CA PHE A 38 4.70 -8.03 9.61
C PHE A 38 5.81 -9.01 10.03
N GLY A 39 6.88 -8.47 10.62
CA GLY A 39 8.05 -9.22 11.05
C GLY A 39 9.05 -9.58 9.95
N SER A 40 8.77 -9.26 8.67
CA SER A 40 9.69 -9.56 7.56
C SER A 40 10.86 -8.59 7.46
N ARG A 41 10.72 -7.35 7.96
CA ARG A 41 11.78 -6.33 7.89
C ARG A 41 12.65 -6.34 9.14
N ILE A 42 13.97 -6.41 8.94
CA ILE A 42 14.97 -6.34 10.01
C ILE A 42 14.87 -4.98 10.72
N MET A 43 14.84 -5.00 12.06
CA MET A 43 14.69 -3.80 12.92
C MET A 43 13.43 -2.95 12.64
N ARG A 44 12.48 -3.47 11.86
CA ARG A 44 11.20 -2.84 11.56
C ARG A 44 10.09 -3.89 11.57
N GLU A 45 10.02 -4.64 12.66
CA GLU A 45 9.06 -5.74 12.83
C GLU A 45 7.61 -5.30 12.57
N TRP A 46 7.24 -4.11 13.06
CA TRP A 46 5.90 -3.57 12.91
C TRP A 46 5.58 -3.08 11.49
N TYR A 47 6.53 -3.05 10.57
CA TYR A 47 6.27 -2.60 9.19
C TYR A 47 5.59 -3.69 8.35
N GLY A 48 4.58 -3.30 7.58
CA GLY A 48 3.84 -4.18 6.66
C GLY A 48 2.33 -4.09 6.85
N SER A 49 1.63 -5.14 6.41
CA SER A 49 0.18 -5.24 6.49
C SER A 49 -0.31 -6.65 6.83
N PHE A 50 -1.60 -6.76 7.17
CA PHE A 50 -2.29 -8.04 7.32
C PHE A 50 -2.77 -8.64 5.99
N VAL A 51 -2.62 -7.93 4.87
CA VAL A 51 -3.06 -8.38 3.54
C VAL A 51 -2.49 -9.77 3.18
N PRO A 52 -1.18 -10.04 3.39
CA PRO A 52 -0.61 -11.36 3.09
C PRO A 52 -1.19 -12.51 3.95
N ASN A 53 -1.84 -12.22 5.07
CA ASN A 53 -2.45 -13.23 5.94
C ASN A 53 -3.85 -13.65 5.45
N LEU A 54 -4.49 -12.82 4.62
CA LEU A 54 -5.80 -13.08 4.06
C LEU A 54 -5.72 -13.81 2.71
N LEU A 55 -4.55 -13.77 2.05
CA LEU A 55 -4.29 -14.51 0.82
C LEU A 55 -4.52 -16.01 1.01
N GLY A 56 -5.11 -16.65 -0.01
CA GLY A 56 -5.43 -18.08 -0.01
C GLY A 56 -6.73 -18.45 0.71
N ARG A 57 -7.44 -17.48 1.31
CA ARG A 57 -8.78 -17.70 1.85
C ARG A 57 -9.83 -17.67 0.74
N LEU A 58 -10.93 -18.40 0.95
CA LEU A 58 -12.09 -18.35 0.06
C LEU A 58 -12.77 -16.99 0.18
N ILE A 59 -12.88 -16.26 -0.93
CA ILE A 59 -13.55 -14.95 -0.94
C ILE A 59 -15.07 -15.16 -0.82
N THR A 60 -15.56 -14.94 0.39
CA THR A 60 -16.99 -14.83 0.71
C THR A 60 -17.32 -13.38 1.04
N PRO A 61 -18.60 -12.95 1.01
CA PRO A 61 -18.97 -11.60 1.43
C PRO A 61 -18.46 -11.21 2.83
N ASN A 62 -18.31 -12.19 3.73
CA ASN A 62 -17.77 -11.97 5.07
C ASN A 62 -16.26 -11.74 5.09
N GLU A 63 -15.50 -12.30 4.15
CA GLU A 63 -14.04 -12.11 4.04
C GLU A 63 -13.67 -10.77 3.39
N VAL A 64 -14.62 -10.09 2.73
CA VAL A 64 -14.38 -8.76 2.14
C VAL A 64 -14.08 -7.71 3.22
N THR A 65 -14.78 -7.76 4.36
CA THR A 65 -14.61 -6.78 5.45
C THR A 65 -13.20 -6.84 6.07
N PRO A 66 -12.64 -8.01 6.43
CA PRO A 66 -11.24 -8.14 6.83
C PRO A 66 -10.25 -7.56 5.83
N TYR A 67 -10.47 -7.76 4.53
CA TYR A 67 -9.61 -7.20 3.48
C TYR A 67 -9.63 -5.67 3.49
N PHE A 68 -10.81 -5.07 3.60
CA PHE A 68 -10.93 -3.60 3.67
C PHE A 68 -10.27 -3.04 4.92
N ALA A 69 -10.43 -3.70 6.07
CA ALA A 69 -9.78 -3.30 7.31
C ALA A 69 -8.25 -3.40 7.19
N ALA A 70 -7.73 -4.50 6.63
CA ALA A 70 -6.29 -4.70 6.44
C ALA A 70 -5.67 -3.65 5.49
N ILE A 71 -6.35 -3.33 4.38
CA ILE A 71 -5.87 -2.32 3.43
C ILE A 71 -5.92 -0.92 4.07
N THR A 72 -7.06 -0.54 4.66
CA THR A 72 -7.26 0.82 5.20
C THR A 72 -6.29 1.09 6.36
N SER A 73 -6.17 0.15 7.30
CA SER A 73 -5.24 0.29 8.44
C SER A 73 -3.78 0.40 7.98
N ALA A 74 -3.37 -0.36 6.97
CA ALA A 74 -2.01 -0.31 6.45
C ALA A 74 -1.70 1.04 5.78
N ILE A 75 -2.64 1.58 5.01
CA ILE A 75 -2.51 2.91 4.40
C ILE A 75 -2.44 3.99 5.48
N GLU A 76 -3.37 3.99 6.44
CA GLU A 76 -3.41 4.99 7.51
C GLU A 76 -2.14 4.99 8.37
N GLN A 77 -1.54 3.82 8.58
CA GLN A 77 -0.33 3.67 9.38
C GLN A 77 0.94 4.15 8.67
N TRP A 78 1.09 3.85 7.37
CA TRP A 78 2.36 3.98 6.66
C TRP A 78 2.39 5.05 5.57
N GLU A 79 1.23 5.46 5.05
CA GLU A 79 1.15 6.33 3.87
C GLU A 79 0.36 7.62 4.16
N PRO A 80 0.96 8.61 4.86
CA PRO A 80 0.27 9.85 5.24
C PRO A 80 -0.11 10.73 4.04
N ARG A 81 0.51 10.50 2.87
CA ARG A 81 0.27 11.29 1.65
C ARG A 81 -1.00 10.86 0.92
N PHE A 82 -1.55 9.68 1.24
CA PHE A 82 -2.73 9.13 0.58
C PHE A 82 -3.82 8.82 1.60
N ARG A 83 -5.05 9.26 1.29
CA ARG A 83 -6.23 8.94 2.10
C ARG A 83 -7.21 8.13 1.27
N VAL A 84 -7.67 7.02 1.84
CA VAL A 84 -8.69 6.17 1.24
C VAL A 84 -10.02 6.94 1.15
N THR A 85 -10.59 6.97 -0.06
CA THR A 85 -11.92 7.56 -0.32
C THR A 85 -12.98 6.50 -0.58
N ARG A 86 -12.61 5.43 -1.29
CA ARG A 86 -13.49 4.32 -1.64
C ARG A 86 -12.66 3.07 -1.91
N ILE A 87 -13.16 1.91 -1.48
CA ILE A 87 -12.62 0.59 -1.83
C ILE A 87 -13.77 -0.22 -2.41
N GLU A 88 -13.56 -0.84 -3.58
CA GLU A 88 -14.58 -1.63 -4.26
C GLU A 88 -14.00 -2.97 -4.72
N VAL A 89 -14.81 -4.02 -4.62
CA VAL A 89 -14.49 -5.32 -5.22
C VAL A 89 -14.93 -5.28 -6.68
N VAL A 90 -13.97 -5.31 -7.59
CA VAL A 90 -14.23 -5.35 -9.03
C VAL A 90 -14.22 -6.80 -9.50
N LYS A 91 -15.27 -7.20 -10.24
CA LYS A 91 -15.27 -8.49 -10.93
C LYS A 91 -14.40 -8.36 -12.17
N VAL A 92 -13.32 -9.14 -12.23
CA VAL A 92 -12.45 -9.29 -13.40
C VAL A 92 -13.00 -10.37 -14.31
#